data_AF-S4GES2-F1
#
_entry.id   AF-S4GES2-F1
#
_cell.length_a   1.000
_cell.length_b   1.000
_cell.length_c   1.000
_cell.angle_alpha   90.00
_cell.angle_beta   90.00
_cell.angle_gamma   90.00
#
_symmetry.space_group_name_H-M   'P 1'
#
loop_
_entity.id
_entity.type
_entity.pdbx_description
1 polymer ?
#
loop_
_entity_poly.entity_id
_entity_poly.type
_entity_poly.pdbx_seq_one_letter_code
_entity_poly.pdbx_strand_id
1 'polypeptide(L)' 'RGNGGEGVRAVGNDNGSSDAATAALIYARYNHFDNTKTGRFAVAAAALNTESVEAVHESMTPELVMERMENIHERV' A
#
# COMPACT_ATOMS: atom_id res chain seq x y z
N ARG A 1 -29.78 -16.02 -24.96
CA ARG A 1 -29.41 -15.75 -23.55
C ARG A 1 -27.89 -15.67 -23.50
N GLY A 2 -27.34 -14.46 -23.44
CA GLY A 2 -25.89 -14.24 -23.50
C GLY A 2 -25.23 -14.60 -22.17
N ASN A 3 -24.17 -15.40 -22.24
CA ASN A 3 -23.18 -15.52 -21.18
C ASN A 3 -22.39 -14.22 -21.13
N GLY A 4 -22.92 -13.22 -20.43
CA GLY A 4 -22.14 -12.07 -20.00
C GLY A 4 -21.22 -12.54 -18.89
N GLY A 5 -19.93 -12.72 -19.21
CA GLY A 5 -18.92 -13.04 -18.23
C GLY A 5 -19.01 -12.05 -17.08
N GLU A 6 -19.22 -12.58 -15.87
CA GLU A 6 -18.89 -11.86 -14.65
C GLU A 6 -17.39 -11.61 -14.72
N GLY A 7 -17.03 -10.47 -15.30
CA GLY A 7 -15.67 -9.97 -15.30
C GLY A 7 -15.24 -9.93 -13.85
N VAL A 8 -14.21 -10.70 -13.52
CA VAL A 8 -13.52 -10.64 -12.23
C VAL A 8 -13.32 -9.17 -11.92
N ARG A 9 -14.05 -8.63 -10.93
CA ARG A 9 -13.80 -7.28 -10.44
C ARG A 9 -12.35 -7.31 -9.97
N ALA A 10 -11.49 -6.50 -10.61
CA ALA A 10 -10.12 -6.34 -10.17
C ALA A 10 -10.16 -5.96 -8.68
N VAL A 11 -9.65 -6.85 -7.85
CA VAL A 11 -9.45 -6.59 -6.43
C VAL A 11 -8.15 -5.79 -6.37
N GLY A 12 -8.28 -4.46 -6.49
CA GLY A 12 -7.13 -3.56 -6.42
C GLY A 12 -6.61 -2.99 -7.74
N ASN A 13 -5.96 -1.83 -7.65
CA ASN A 13 -5.31 -1.06 -8.70
C ASN A 13 -3.86 -0.78 -8.28
N ASP A 14 -2.89 -1.15 -9.12
CA ASP A 14 -1.46 -0.95 -8.84
C ASP A 14 -0.94 0.44 -9.23
N ASN A 15 -1.75 1.23 -9.93
CA ASN A 15 -1.43 2.63 -10.24
C ASN A 15 -1.15 3.40 -8.95
N GLY A 16 -0.12 4.26 -8.98
CA GLY A 16 0.26 5.09 -7.84
C GLY A 16 0.96 4.35 -6.70
N SER A 17 1.15 3.03 -6.78
CA SER A 17 1.85 2.27 -5.73
C SER A 17 3.31 2.70 -5.51
N SER A 18 4.04 3.05 -6.58
CA SER A 18 5.39 3.61 -6.50
C SER A 18 5.41 5.01 -5.88
N ASP A 19 4.38 5.81 -6.15
CA ASP A 19 4.24 7.16 -5.62
C ASP A 19 3.93 7.10 -4.12
N ALA A 20 3.03 6.20 -3.72
CA ALA A 20 2.72 5.90 -2.32
C ALA A 20 3.97 5.40 -1.57
N ALA A 21 4.74 4.49 -2.16
CA ALA A 21 6.00 4.02 -1.59
C ALA A 21 7.01 5.18 -1.38
N THR A 22 7.11 6.06 -2.39
CA THR A 22 8.04 7.19 -2.36
C THR A 22 7.64 8.22 -1.31
N ALA A 23 6.35 8.56 -1.24
CA ALA A 23 5.81 9.45 -0.21
C ALA A 23 6.03 8.89 1.20
N ALA A 24 5.78 7.60 1.40
CA ALA A 24 6.03 6.91 2.66
C ALA A 24 7.52 6.89 3.02
N LEU A 25 8.42 6.75 2.05
CA LEU A 25 9.87 6.82 2.26
C LEU A 25 10.28 8.22 2.74
N ILE A 26 9.78 9.28 2.10
CA ILE A 26 10.04 10.67 2.51
C ILE A 26 9.52 10.91 3.94
N TYR A 27 8.30 10.48 4.23
CA TYR A 27 7.70 10.58 5.56
C TYR A 27 8.55 9.86 6.63
N ALA A 28 8.93 8.61 6.39
CA ALA A 28 9.70 7.82 7.33
C ALA A 28 11.09 8.43 7.60
N ARG A 29 11.74 8.98 6.57
CA ARG A 29 13.04 9.67 6.72
C ARG A 29 12.91 10.99 7.47
N TYR A 30 11.87 11.76 7.21
CA TYR A 30 11.56 12.98 7.95
C TYR A 30 11.33 12.69 9.45
N ASN A 31 10.72 11.55 9.77
CA ASN A 31 10.47 11.10 11.15
C ASN A 31 11.62 10.26 11.74
N HIS A 32 12.82 10.30 11.15
CA HIS A 32 14.03 9.64 11.64
C HIS A 32 13.90 8.13 11.88
N PHE A 33 13.09 7.43 11.08
CA PHE A 33 13.07 5.97 11.11
C PHE A 33 14.43 5.42 10.65
N ASP A 34 14.85 4.30 11.24
CA ASP A 34 16.03 3.60 10.73
C ASP A 34 15.78 3.07 9.30
N ASN A 35 16.86 2.67 8.61
CA ASN A 35 16.78 2.23 7.22
C ASN A 35 15.85 1.02 7.04
N THR A 36 15.84 0.09 8.00
CA THR A 36 15.04 -1.13 7.96
C THR A 36 13.56 -0.79 8.11
N LYS A 37 13.21 0.04 9.11
CA LYS A 37 11.84 0.50 9.34
C LYS A 37 11.35 1.38 8.19
N THR A 38 12.20 2.23 7.62
CA THR A 38 11.89 3.05 6.44
C THR A 38 11.48 2.19 5.25
N GLY A 39 12.29 1.18 4.89
CA GLY A 39 12.00 0.31 3.75
C GLY A 39 10.69 -0.46 3.94
N ARG A 40 10.46 -0.98 5.13
CA ARG A 40 9.23 -1.71 5.47
C ARG A 40 7.99 -0.83 5.43
N PHE A 41 8.08 0.39 5.95
CA PHE A 41 7.00 1.37 5.92
C PHE A 41 6.62 1.74 4.47
N ALA A 42 7.61 1.92 3.59
CA ALA A 42 7.37 2.17 2.17
C ALA A 42 6.70 0.99 1.45
N VAL A 43 7.13 -0.25 1.72
CA VAL A 43 6.50 -1.47 1.17
C VAL A 43 5.06 -1.62 1.66
N ALA A 44 4.80 -1.33 2.94
CA ALA A 44 3.46 -1.38 3.50
C ALA A 44 2.51 -0.37 2.85
N ALA A 45 2.99 0.86 2.60
CA ALA A 45 2.22 1.88 1.89
C ALA A 45 1.91 1.47 0.45
N ALA A 46 2.89 0.93 -0.28
CA ALA A 46 2.68 0.42 -1.63
C ALA A 46 1.63 -0.70 -1.65
N ALA A 47 1.75 -1.66 -0.74
CA ALA A 47 0.82 -2.80 -0.63
C ALA A 47 -0.60 -2.33 -0.29
N LEU A 48 -0.77 -1.39 0.64
CA LEU A 48 -2.08 -0.81 0.94
C LEU A 48 -2.68 -0.08 -0.27
N ASN A 49 -1.85 0.62 -1.05
CA ASN A 49 -2.34 1.31 -2.25
C ASN A 49 -2.93 0.32 -3.26
N THR A 50 -2.30 -0.86 -3.40
CA THR A 50 -2.81 -1.89 -4.31
C THR A 50 -4.16 -2.46 -3.90
N GLU A 51 -4.64 -2.25 -2.67
CA GLU A 51 -5.96 -2.70 -2.22
C GLU A 51 -7.08 -1.72 -2.62
N SER A 52 -6.72 -0.50 -3.06
CA SER A 52 -7.66 0.50 -3.56
C SER A 52 -8.04 0.25 -5.02
N VAL A 53 -9.25 0.62 -5.42
CA VAL A 53 -9.63 0.71 -6.85
C VAL A 53 -9.15 2.02 -7.48
N GLU A 54 -8.94 3.05 -6.66
CA GLU A 54 -8.43 4.37 -7.04
C GLU A 54 -6.90 4.36 -7.07
N ALA A 55 -6.30 5.27 -7.86
CA ALA A 55 -4.84 5.39 -8.00
C ALA A 55 -4.14 5.79 -6.68
N VAL A 56 -4.87 6.41 -5.76
CA VAL A 56 -4.40 6.71 -4.40
C VAL A 56 -5.47 6.26 -3.42
N HIS A 57 -5.08 5.46 -2.43
CA HIS A 57 -5.99 5.08 -1.36
C HIS A 57 -6.33 6.31 -0.49
N GLU A 58 -7.53 6.88 -0.64
CA GLU A 58 -7.90 8.18 -0.04
C GLU A 58 -7.82 8.22 1.49
N SER A 59 -8.02 7.09 2.15
CA SER A 59 -7.90 6.97 3.60
C SER A 59 -6.52 6.51 4.08
N MET A 60 -5.47 6.60 3.25
CA MET A 60 -4.13 6.19 3.65
C MET A 60 -3.56 7.16 4.70
N THR A 61 -3.43 6.68 5.94
CA THR A 61 -2.77 7.41 7.04
C THR A 61 -1.51 6.69 7.51
N PRO A 62 -0.55 7.40 8.14
CA PRO A 62 0.64 6.77 8.69
C PRO A 62 0.35 5.62 9.67
N GLU A 63 -0.72 5.72 10.45
CA GLU A 63 -1.15 4.71 11.43
C GLU A 63 -1.58 3.42 10.72
N LEU A 64 -2.36 3.53 9.65
CA LEU A 64 -2.79 2.38 8.86
C LEU A 64 -1.59 1.69 8.17
N VAL A 65 -0.61 2.49 7.70
CA VAL A 65 0.63 1.96 7.12
C VAL A 65 1.47 1.25 8.19
N MET A 66 1.54 1.78 9.42
CA MET A 66 2.20 1.13 10.55
C MET A 66 1.54 -0.21 10.89
N GLU A 67 0.21 -0.26 10.97
CA GLU A 67 -0.55 -1.49 11.22
C GLU A 67 -0.30 -2.54 10.12
N ARG A 68 -0.33 -2.12 8.85
CA ARG A 68 0.00 -3.03 7.74
C ARG A 68 1.43 -3.53 7.81
N MET A 69 2.38 -2.66 8.16
CA MET A 69 3.80 -3.00 8.27
C MET A 69 4.03 -4.10 9.33
N GLU A 70 3.32 -4.05 10.45
CA GLU A 70 3.35 -5.11 11.49
C GLU A 70 2.83 -6.44 10.93
N ASN A 71 1.72 -6.40 10.19
CA ASN A 71 1.08 -7.60 9.62
C ASN A 71 1.87 -8.24 8.46
N ILE A 72 2.68 -7.47 7.71
CA ILE A 72 3.56 -8.01 6.65
C ILE A 72 4.64 -8.94 7.25
N HIS A 73 4.97 -8.80 8.53
CA HIS A 73 5.99 -9.61 9.19
C HIS A 73 5.54 -11.04 9.54
N GLU A 74 4.23 -11.33 9.56
CA GLU A 74 3.69 -12.63 10.01
C GLU A 74 3.53 -13.69 8.90
N ARG A 75 3.77 -13.35 7.63
CA ARG A 75 3.77 -14.35 6.55
C ARG A 75 5.13 -15.07 6.50
N VAL A 76 5.24 -16.11 7.33
CA VAL A 76 6.26 -17.18 7.26
C VAL A 76 5.80 -18.29 6.32
#